data_AF-A0A5N7ZHD6-F1
#
_entry.id   AF-A0A5N7ZHD6-F1
#
_cell.length_a   1.000
_cell.length_b   1.000
_cell.length_c   1.000
_cell.angle_alpha   90.00
_cell.angle_beta   90.00
_cell.angle_gamma   90.00
#
_symmetry.space_group_name_H-M   'P 1'
#
loop_
_entity.id
_entity.type
_entity.pdbx_description
1 polymer ?
#
loop_
_entity_poly.entity_id
_entity_poly.type
_entity_poly.pdbx_seq_one_letter_code
_entity_poly.pdbx_strand_id
1 'polypeptide(L)'
;MVFHLSEFFQTYGISIANLSQTVYDSPFYIYDRSFKDRDLKFVDEKPINDEDCDAGFAILKAIWNEYVGKAKTPGFSRVFKIMTDLDTDDFYIESRYGFVPGYDMDSAIATITQQNFEVIRWDEFWNQDSEE
;
A
#
# COMPACT_ATOMS: atom_id res chain seq x y z
N MET A 1 -1.59 3.57 -3.65
CA MET A 1 -0.94 4.18 -2.48
C MET A 1 0.41 3.52 -2.23
N VAL A 2 1.46 4.29 -1.97
CA VAL A 2 2.83 3.78 -1.72
C VAL A 2 3.42 4.50 -0.51
N PHE A 3 4.08 3.77 0.40
CA PHE A 3 4.53 4.28 1.70
C PHE A 3 5.59 3.41 2.36
N HIS A 4 6.34 3.96 3.31
CA HIS A 4 7.21 3.17 4.21
C HIS A 4 6.45 2.80 5.49
N LEU A 5 6.82 1.69 6.14
CA LEU A 5 6.22 1.35 7.45
C LEU A 5 6.45 2.43 8.51
N SER A 6 7.59 3.13 8.44
CA SER A 6 7.89 4.25 9.34
C SER A 6 6.85 5.37 9.27
N GLU A 7 6.31 5.67 8.08
CA GLU A 7 5.27 6.69 7.89
C GLU A 7 3.95 6.26 8.55
N PHE A 8 3.58 4.98 8.41
CA PHE A 8 2.44 4.40 9.11
C PHE A 8 2.62 4.44 10.64
N PHE A 9 3.79 4.04 11.14
CA PHE A 9 4.10 4.05 12.58
C PHE A 9 4.09 5.45 13.18
N GLN A 10 4.66 6.43 12.49
CA GLN A 10 4.62 7.84 12.91
C GLN A 10 3.18 8.36 12.97
N THR A 11 2.35 8.03 11.97
CA THR A 11 0.94 8.46 11.90
C THR A 11 0.12 7.98 13.10
N TYR A 12 0.34 6.73 13.53
CA TYR A 12 -0.47 6.09 14.58
C TYR A 12 0.23 5.91 15.92
N GLY A 13 1.44 6.45 16.08
CA GLY A 13 2.23 6.35 17.31
C GLY A 13 2.60 4.91 17.70
N ILE A 14 2.80 4.04 16.70
CA ILE A 14 3.12 2.63 16.90
C ILE A 14 4.63 2.45 16.97
N SER A 15 5.12 1.68 17.94
CA SER A 15 6.51 1.23 18.00
C SER A 15 6.54 -0.27 17.77
N ILE A 16 7.31 -0.73 16.78
CA ILE A 16 7.52 -2.16 16.56
C ILE A 16 8.91 -2.55 17.06
N ALA A 17 8.93 -3.56 17.94
CA ALA A 17 10.14 -4.30 18.26
C ALA A 17 10.25 -5.50 17.30
N ASN A 18 11.45 -5.78 16.79
CA ASN A 18 11.82 -6.99 16.03
C ASN A 18 11.36 -7.09 14.56
N LEU A 19 11.37 -6.00 13.79
CA LEU A 19 11.37 -6.09 12.32
C LEU A 19 12.80 -6.14 11.78
N SER A 20 13.02 -6.92 10.72
CA SER A 20 14.28 -6.86 9.99
C SER A 20 14.41 -5.53 9.27
N GLN A 21 15.65 -5.10 9.05
CA GLN A 21 15.94 -3.87 8.32
C GLN A 21 15.40 -3.92 6.88
N THR A 22 15.43 -5.10 6.25
CA THR A 22 14.91 -5.30 4.89
C THR A 22 13.42 -5.00 4.81
N VAL A 23 12.61 -5.53 5.72
CA VAL A 23 11.17 -5.25 5.75
C VAL A 23 10.93 -3.78 6.09
N TYR A 24 11.68 -3.22 7.04
CA TYR A 24 11.51 -1.84 7.47
C TYR A 24 11.80 -0.80 6.37
N ASP A 25 12.85 -1.02 5.57
CA ASP A 25 13.28 -0.11 4.51
C ASP A 25 12.55 -0.34 3.17
N SER A 26 11.80 -1.44 3.04
CA SER A 26 11.08 -1.74 1.79
C SER A 26 9.92 -0.76 1.58
N PRO A 27 9.70 -0.25 0.34
CA PRO A 27 8.48 0.45 -0.03
C PRO A 27 7.29 -0.51 -0.03
N PHE A 28 6.24 -0.15 0.68
CA PHE A 28 4.95 -0.84 0.71
C PHE A 28 3.97 -0.18 -0.25
N TYR A 29 3.10 -0.98 -0.86
CA TYR A 29 2.08 -0.47 -1.76
C TYR A 29 0.76 -1.20 -1.60
N ILE A 30 -0.33 -0.46 -1.80
CA ILE A 30 -1.70 -0.96 -1.83
C ILE A 30 -2.39 -0.28 -3.02
N TYR A 31 -3.02 -1.06 -3.90
CA TYR A 31 -3.72 -0.57 -5.08
C TYR A 31 -5.03 -1.31 -5.32
N ASP A 32 -5.88 -0.74 -6.17
CA ASP A 32 -7.19 -1.27 -6.47
C ASP A 32 -7.14 -2.48 -7.40
N ARG A 33 -7.97 -3.48 -7.10
CA ARG A 33 -7.99 -4.71 -7.88
C ARG A 33 -8.57 -4.51 -9.27
N SER A 34 -9.29 -3.44 -9.63
CA SER A 34 -9.85 -3.22 -10.98
C SER A 34 -8.80 -3.25 -12.09
N PHE A 35 -7.52 -3.11 -11.75
CA PHE A 35 -6.39 -3.47 -12.60
C PHE A 35 -6.16 -5.00 -12.67
N LYS A 36 -7.21 -5.84 -12.66
CA LYS A 36 -7.10 -7.32 -12.53
C LYS A 36 -6.20 -7.97 -13.58
N ASP A 37 -6.08 -7.34 -14.75
CA ASP A 37 -5.26 -7.81 -15.87
C ASP A 37 -3.83 -7.25 -15.87
N ARG A 38 -3.46 -6.47 -14.84
CA ARG A 38 -2.15 -5.83 -14.66
C ARG A 38 -1.68 -5.96 -13.21
N ASP A 39 -0.79 -6.91 -12.97
CA ASP A 39 0.00 -6.92 -11.73
C ASP A 39 1.20 -5.99 -11.87
N LEU A 40 1.52 -5.26 -10.79
CA LEU A 40 2.75 -4.48 -10.71
C LEU A 40 3.95 -5.43 -10.77
N LYS A 41 4.89 -5.16 -11.66
CA LYS A 41 6.14 -5.92 -11.78
C LYS A 41 7.32 -5.02 -11.49
N PHE A 42 8.19 -5.41 -10.57
CA PHE A 42 9.46 -4.75 -10.34
C PHE A 42 10.59 -5.67 -10.82
N VAL A 43 11.57 -5.10 -11.52
CA VAL A 43 12.59 -5.87 -12.25
C VAL A 43 13.82 -6.20 -11.40
N ASP A 44 14.07 -5.43 -10.35
CA ASP A 44 15.23 -5.56 -9.45
C ASP A 44 14.82 -6.01 -8.04
N GLU A 45 13.69 -6.71 -7.91
CA GLU A 45 13.25 -7.25 -6.61
C GLU A 45 14.32 -8.18 -6.05
N LYS A 46 14.74 -7.92 -4.81
CA LYS A 46 15.67 -8.81 -4.13
C LYS A 46 14.93 -10.00 -3.53
N PRO A 47 15.54 -11.20 -3.50
CA PRO A 47 15.01 -12.31 -2.72
C PRO A 47 14.84 -11.89 -1.26
N ILE A 48 13.65 -12.14 -0.72
CA ILE A 48 13.35 -12.00 0.69
C ILE A 48 13.13 -13.40 1.28
N ASN A 49 13.54 -13.62 2.53
CA ASN A 49 13.30 -14.91 3.18
C ASN A 49 11.81 -15.02 3.58
N ASP A 50 11.35 -16.25 3.82
CA ASP A 50 9.94 -16.53 4.08
C ASP A 50 9.43 -15.85 5.37
N GLU A 51 10.25 -15.78 6.42
CA GLU A 51 9.87 -15.16 7.71
C GLU A 51 9.62 -13.65 7.55
N ASP A 52 10.51 -12.95 6.86
CA ASP A 52 10.39 -11.52 6.55
C ASP A 52 9.22 -11.26 5.59
N CYS A 53 9.02 -12.18 4.63
CA CYS A 53 7.89 -12.12 3.70
C CYS A 53 6.55 -12.20 4.44
N ASP A 54 6.39 -13.21 5.29
CA ASP A 54 5.20 -13.44 6.10
C ASP A 54 4.94 -12.26 7.05
N ALA A 55 5.99 -11.74 7.69
CA ALA A 55 5.89 -10.57 8.57
C ALA A 55 5.42 -9.32 7.82
N GLY A 56 6.02 -9.02 6.66
CA GLY A 56 5.65 -7.88 5.83
C GLY A 56 4.19 -7.95 5.35
N PHE A 57 3.75 -9.12 4.87
CA PHE A 57 2.37 -9.32 4.43
C PHE A 57 1.35 -9.31 5.58
N ALA A 58 1.70 -9.84 6.75
CA ALA A 58 0.85 -9.76 7.94
C ALA A 58 0.61 -8.30 8.36
N ILE A 59 1.66 -7.47 8.36
CA ILE A 59 1.57 -6.03 8.65
C ILE A 59 0.69 -5.33 7.62
N LEU A 60 0.93 -5.54 6.32
CA LEU A 60 0.10 -4.97 5.24
C LEU A 60 -1.37 -5.31 5.39
N LYS A 61 -1.66 -6.58 5.69
CA LYS A 61 -3.03 -7.05 5.87
C LYS A 61 -3.70 -6.37 7.07
N ALA A 62 -2.97 -6.16 8.17
CA ALA A 62 -3.47 -5.40 9.32
C ALA A 62 -3.72 -3.92 8.94
N ILE A 63 -2.76 -3.27 8.28
CA ILE A 63 -2.90 -1.89 7.79
C ILE A 63 -4.14 -1.73 6.91
N TRP A 64 -4.36 -2.64 5.97
CA TRP A 64 -5.55 -2.65 5.12
C TRP A 64 -6.84 -2.83 5.92
N ASN A 65 -6.94 -3.90 6.71
CA ASN A 65 -8.20 -4.28 7.37
C ASN A 65 -8.61 -3.32 8.49
N GLU A 66 -7.65 -2.70 9.17
CA GLU A 66 -7.91 -1.88 10.35
C GLU A 66 -7.95 -0.39 10.03
N TYR A 67 -7.15 0.08 9.07
CA TYR A 67 -6.97 1.50 8.81
C TYR A 67 -7.45 1.89 7.41
N VAL A 68 -6.80 1.38 6.36
CA VAL A 68 -7.00 1.87 4.99
C VAL A 68 -8.38 1.50 4.46
N GLY A 69 -8.78 0.23 4.52
CA GLY A 69 -10.05 -0.25 3.98
C GLY A 69 -11.30 0.26 4.71
N LYS A 70 -11.11 0.91 5.87
CA LYS A 70 -12.16 1.57 6.66
C LYS A 70 -12.04 3.10 6.64
N ALA A 71 -11.03 3.63 5.96
CA ALA A 71 -10.74 5.05 5.93
C ALA A 71 -11.84 5.82 5.19
N LYS A 72 -12.13 7.03 5.67
CA LYS A 72 -12.97 8.01 4.98
C LYS A 72 -12.12 9.21 4.61
N THR A 73 -11.14 9.00 3.73
CA THR A 73 -10.25 10.05 3.25
C THR A 73 -10.62 10.47 1.83
N PRO A 74 -10.31 11.71 1.41
CA PRO A 74 -10.55 12.14 0.04
C PRO A 74 -9.78 11.31 -1.00
N GLY A 75 -8.58 10.83 -0.64
CA GLY A 75 -7.80 9.92 -1.48
C GLY A 75 -8.45 8.54 -1.65
N PHE A 76 -9.34 8.13 -0.74
CA PHE A 76 -9.91 6.78 -0.73
C PHE A 76 -10.62 6.42 -2.03
N SER A 77 -11.57 7.25 -2.49
CA SER A 77 -12.31 7.01 -3.73
C SER A 77 -11.49 7.23 -4.99
N ARG A 78 -10.34 7.91 -4.88
CA ARG A 78 -9.39 8.11 -5.99
C ARG A 78 -8.54 6.86 -6.19
N VAL A 79 -8.14 6.20 -5.11
CA VAL A 79 -7.35 4.96 -5.17
C VAL A 79 -8.22 3.74 -5.38
N PHE A 80 -9.34 3.62 -4.66
CA PHE A 80 -10.12 2.39 -4.56
C PHE A 80 -11.52 2.51 -5.18
N LYS A 81 -11.86 1.50 -5.98
CA LYS A 81 -13.18 1.34 -6.57
C LYS A 81 -14.09 0.63 -5.58
N ILE A 82 -15.12 1.35 -5.15
CA ILE A 82 -16.20 0.77 -4.34
C ILE A 82 -17.07 -0.09 -5.26
N MET A 83 -17.16 -1.39 -4.95
CA MET A 83 -18.08 -2.30 -5.63
C MET A 83 -19.32 -2.51 -4.77
N THR A 84 -20.47 -2.59 -5.42
CA THR A 84 -21.73 -2.98 -4.78
C THR A 84 -21.99 -4.44 -5.13
N ASP A 85 -22.25 -5.26 -4.13
CA ASP A 85 -22.89 -6.54 -4.33
C ASP A 85 -24.37 -6.29 -4.63
N LEU A 86 -24.77 -6.59 -5.87
CA LEU A 86 -26.14 -6.37 -6.33
C LEU A 86 -27.16 -7.29 -5.65
N ASP A 87 -26.71 -8.37 -5.01
CA ASP A 87 -27.57 -9.36 -4.37
C ASP A 87 -27.83 -9.05 -2.88
N THR A 88 -26.91 -8.35 -2.20
CA THR A 88 -27.04 -8.04 -0.77
C THR A 88 -27.14 -6.55 -0.45
N ASP A 89 -27.03 -5.66 -1.44
CA ASP A 89 -26.84 -4.22 -1.27
C ASP A 89 -25.59 -3.86 -0.41
N ASP A 90 -24.71 -4.83 -0.14
CA ASP A 90 -23.48 -4.59 0.61
C ASP A 90 -22.41 -3.99 -0.31
N PHE A 91 -21.66 -3.05 0.23
CA PHE A 91 -20.49 -2.51 -0.46
C PHE A 91 -19.22 -3.25 0.01
N TYR A 92 -18.37 -3.63 -0.93
CA TYR A 92 -17.07 -4.22 -0.63
C TYR A 92 -15.97 -3.65 -1.52
N ILE A 93 -14.74 -3.69 -1.02
CA ILE A 93 -13.57 -3.12 -1.65
C ILE A 93 -12.47 -4.17 -1.63
N GLU A 94 -11.96 -4.50 -2.82
CA GLU A 94 -10.86 -5.45 -2.97
C GLU A 94 -9.54 -4.70 -3.20
N SER A 95 -8.52 -4.99 -2.40
CA SER A 95 -7.18 -4.46 -2.61
C SER A 95 -6.20 -5.54 -3.05
N ARG A 96 -5.20 -5.10 -3.83
CA ARG A 96 -3.93 -5.81 -4.02
C ARG A 96 -2.87 -5.02 -3.27
N TYR A 97 -1.90 -5.73 -2.71
CA TYR A 97 -0.85 -5.10 -1.93
C TYR A 97 0.40 -5.96 -1.93
N GLY A 98 1.52 -5.30 -1.65
CA GLY A 98 2.83 -5.92 -1.55
C GLY A 98 3.87 -4.90 -1.11
N PHE A 99 5.12 -5.30 -1.17
CA PHE A 99 6.26 -4.44 -0.90
C PHE A 99 7.42 -4.84 -1.81
N VAL A 100 8.39 -3.95 -2.00
CA VAL A 100 9.42 -4.08 -3.05
C VAL A 100 10.83 -4.07 -2.44
N PRO A 101 11.37 -5.21 -2.02
CA PRO A 101 12.68 -5.25 -1.36
C PRO A 101 13.80 -4.84 -2.32
N GLY A 102 14.70 -4.00 -1.82
CA GLY A 102 15.87 -3.53 -2.57
C GLY A 102 15.64 -2.26 -3.40
N TYR A 103 14.41 -1.77 -3.45
CA TYR A 103 14.10 -0.44 -3.99
C TYR A 103 14.07 0.59 -2.87
N ASP A 104 14.51 1.80 -3.17
CA ASP A 104 14.08 2.96 -2.40
C ASP A 104 12.71 3.43 -2.88
N MET A 105 12.15 4.37 -2.11
CA MET A 105 10.83 4.90 -2.37
C MET A 105 10.69 5.56 -3.74
N ASP A 106 11.66 6.37 -4.15
CA ASP A 106 11.61 7.12 -5.41
C ASP A 106 11.67 6.17 -6.62
N SER A 107 12.50 5.14 -6.53
CA SER A 107 12.62 4.09 -7.55
C SER A 107 11.34 3.26 -7.66
N ALA A 108 10.69 2.96 -6.53
CA ALA A 108 9.39 2.30 -6.53
C ALA A 108 8.30 3.15 -7.19
N ILE A 109 8.21 4.45 -6.85
CA ILE A 109 7.26 5.40 -7.48
C ILE A 109 7.48 5.48 -8.99
N ALA A 110 8.74 5.63 -9.42
CA ALA A 110 9.07 5.74 -10.83
C ALA A 110 8.62 4.49 -11.61
N THR A 111 8.86 3.30 -11.05
CA THR A 111 8.49 2.02 -11.65
C THR A 111 6.97 1.85 -11.75
N ILE A 112 6.22 2.22 -10.70
CA ILE A 112 4.75 2.16 -10.66
C ILE A 112 4.16 3.14 -11.70
N THR A 113 4.68 4.36 -11.75
CA THR A 113 4.25 5.40 -12.70
C THR A 113 4.49 4.98 -14.16
N GLN A 114 5.66 4.40 -14.47
CA GLN A 114 5.98 3.89 -15.81
C GLN A 114 5.01 2.81 -16.29
N GLN A 115 4.42 2.05 -15.37
CA GLN A 115 3.41 1.03 -15.67
C GLN A 115 1.98 1.62 -15.78
N ASN A 116 1.86 2.95 -15.79
CA ASN A 116 0.61 3.72 -15.87
C ASN A 116 -0.30 3.54 -14.65
N PHE A 117 0.27 3.27 -13.48
CA PHE A 117 -0.46 3.33 -12.22
C PHE A 117 -0.34 4.74 -11.63
N GLU A 118 -1.45 5.28 -11.17
CA GLU A 118 -1.44 6.51 -10.39
C GLU A 118 -0.84 6.24 -9.00
N VAL A 119 0.11 7.08 -8.61
CA VAL A 119 0.77 7.00 -7.32
C VAL A 119 0.21 8.08 -6.41
N ILE A 120 -0.30 7.65 -5.25
CA ILE A 120 -0.68 8.51 -4.14
C ILE A 120 0.23 8.15 -2.97
N ARG A 121 0.87 9.15 -2.37
CA ARG A 121 1.75 8.99 -1.20
C ARG A 121 0.94 8.76 0.07
N TRP A 122 1.57 8.27 1.13
CA TRP A 122 0.90 8.03 2.41
C TRP A 122 0.22 9.28 2.97
N ASP A 123 0.99 10.36 3.03
CA ASP A 123 0.55 11.67 3.50
C ASP A 123 -0.58 12.24 2.63
N GLU A 124 -0.45 12.19 1.30
CA GLU A 124 -1.51 12.62 0.37
C GLU A 124 -2.81 11.80 0.54
N PHE A 125 -2.69 10.51 0.85
CA PHE A 125 -3.86 9.66 1.07
C PHE A 125 -4.65 10.08 2.31
N TRP A 126 -3.98 10.50 3.38
CA TRP A 126 -4.61 10.89 4.66
C TRP A 126 -4.96 12.37 4.73
N ASN A 127 -4.11 13.21 4.15
CA ASN A 127 -4.21 14.66 4.18
C ASN A 127 -4.44 15.13 2.74
N GLN A 128 -5.68 15.50 2.41
CA GLN A 128 -5.83 16.57 1.43
C GLN A 128 -5.41 17.84 2.15
N ASP A 129 -4.16 18.26 1.96
CA ASP A 129 -3.78 19.67 1.83
C ASP A 129 -2.26 19.76 1.61
N SER A 130 -1.88 19.72 0.35
CA SER A 130 -1.00 20.78 -0.13
C SER A 130 -1.83 21.58 -1.13
N GLU A 131 -2.54 22.60 -0.64
CA GLU A 131 -2.97 23.68 -1.51
C GLU A 131 -1.73 24.20 -2.27
N GLU A 132 -1.78 24.09 -3.60
CA GLU A 132 -1.60 25.21 -4.52
C GLU A 132 -2.48 25.02 -5.76
#